data_AF-A0A3S4ZZG3-F1
#
_entry.id   AF-A0A3S4ZZG3-F1
#
_cell.length_a   1.000
_cell.length_b   1.000
_cell.length_c   1.000
_cell.angle_alpha   90.00
_cell.angle_beta   90.00
_cell.angle_gamma   90.00
#
_symmetry.space_group_name_H-M   'P 1'
#
loop_
_entity.id
_entity.type
_entity.pdbx_description
1 polymer ?
#
loop_
_entity_poly.entity_id
_entity_poly.type
_entity_poly.pdbx_seq_one_letter_code
_entity_poly.pdbx_strand_id
1 'polypeptide(L)'
;MHIRTHQIHSLRHPEKKMSKSYGGADDAGTIWLTDDPDQLSRKVSRALTDSQPGVSYDPVGRPGLANLIRILAALEVNLIAILHCIHNLIISLITQFISRKRCRMSFHKMY
;
A
#
# COMPACT_ATOMS: atom_id res chain seq x y z
N MET A 1 -19.54 -7.36 -6.09
CA MET A 1 -18.18 -7.56 -6.63
C MET A 1 -17.28 -7.97 -5.48
N HIS A 2 -16.99 -9.26 -5.36
CA HIS A 2 -16.15 -9.79 -4.27
C HIS A 2 -14.73 -9.24 -4.49
N ILE A 3 -14.24 -8.40 -3.59
CA ILE A 3 -12.84 -7.96 -3.62
C ILE A 3 -12.04 -9.20 -3.24
N ARG A 4 -11.66 -10.02 -4.22
CA ARG A 4 -10.72 -11.13 -3.97
C ARG A 4 -9.46 -10.45 -3.46
N THR A 5 -9.10 -10.67 -2.20
CA THR A 5 -7.86 -10.16 -1.64
C THR A 5 -6.72 -10.74 -2.46
N HIS A 6 -6.19 -9.91 -3.36
CA HIS A 6 -5.15 -10.31 -4.28
C HIS A 6 -3.90 -10.59 -3.46
N GLN A 7 -3.49 -11.86 -3.40
CA GLN A 7 -2.35 -12.28 -2.61
C GLN A 7 -1.06 -11.72 -3.24
N ILE A 8 -0.12 -11.34 -2.36
CA ILE A 8 1.24 -10.97 -2.75
C ILE A 8 2.10 -12.22 -2.64
N HIS A 9 2.85 -12.48 -3.71
CA HIS A 9 3.71 -13.65 -3.86
C HIS A 9 5.18 -13.31 -3.56
N SER A 10 6.00 -14.33 -3.34
CA SER A 10 7.44 -14.15 -3.15
C SER A 10 8.07 -13.53 -4.41
N LEU A 11 9.04 -12.65 -4.21
CA LEU A 11 9.80 -12.05 -5.31
C LEU A 11 10.67 -13.07 -6.06
N ARG A 12 11.04 -14.18 -5.42
CA ARG A 12 11.84 -15.24 -6.07
C ARG A 12 11.02 -16.42 -6.55
N HIS A 13 9.93 -16.69 -5.84
CA HIS A 13 9.06 -17.83 -6.07
C HIS A 13 7.63 -17.32 -6.28
N PRO A 14 7.28 -16.81 -7.48
CA PRO A 14 5.97 -16.20 -7.73
C PRO A 14 4.80 -17.18 -7.57
N GLU A 15 5.06 -18.48 -7.57
CA GLU A 15 4.10 -19.53 -7.24
C GLU A 15 3.77 -19.63 -5.75
N LYS A 16 4.63 -19.10 -4.88
CA LYS A 16 4.47 -19.15 -3.42
C LYS A 16 3.98 -17.83 -2.87
N LYS A 17 3.05 -17.89 -1.92
CA LYS A 17 2.63 -16.71 -1.14
C LYS A 17 3.81 -16.21 -0.29
N MET A 18 3.98 -14.89 -0.21
CA MET A 18 4.97 -14.29 0.67
C MET A 18 4.65 -14.65 2.14
N SER A 19 5.64 -15.13 2.87
CA SER A 19 5.46 -15.67 4.23
C SER A 19 6.26 -14.88 5.25
N LYS A 20 5.65 -14.65 6.42
CA LYS A 20 6.30 -14.06 7.59
C LYS A 20 7.18 -15.06 8.37
N SER A 21 7.09 -16.36 8.06
CA SER A 21 7.64 -17.44 8.90
C SER A 21 8.73 -18.26 8.22
N TYR A 22 9.02 -18.03 6.93
CA TYR A 22 10.15 -18.67 6.24
C TYR A 22 11.46 -17.97 6.62
N GLY A 23 11.83 -18.05 7.91
CA GLY A 23 13.14 -17.63 8.39
C GLY A 23 14.24 -18.45 7.70
N GLY A 24 15.09 -17.79 6.93
CA GLY A 24 16.35 -18.33 6.40
C GLY A 24 16.33 -18.81 4.94
N ALA A 25 15.23 -19.38 4.43
CA ALA A 25 15.23 -20.00 3.10
C ALA A 25 14.80 -19.07 1.93
N ASP A 26 13.99 -18.04 2.19
CA ASP A 26 13.48 -17.13 1.14
C ASP A 26 13.43 -15.66 1.59
N ASP A 27 14.42 -15.24 2.38
CA ASP A 27 14.52 -13.86 2.87
C ASP A 27 14.67 -12.85 1.72
N ALA A 28 15.37 -13.25 0.65
CA ALA A 28 15.49 -12.46 -0.57
C ALA A 28 14.16 -12.32 -1.36
N GLY A 29 13.21 -13.25 -1.15
CA GLY A 29 11.88 -13.25 -1.75
C GLY A 29 10.84 -12.47 -0.94
N THR A 30 11.17 -12.05 0.28
CA THR A 30 10.24 -11.43 1.23
C THR A 30 10.63 -9.98 1.49
N ILE A 31 9.66 -9.09 1.39
CA ILE A 31 9.83 -7.67 1.74
C ILE A 31 9.43 -7.49 3.20
N TRP A 32 10.37 -7.05 4.03
CA TRP A 32 10.10 -6.69 5.43
C TRP A 32 9.89 -5.20 5.58
N LEU A 33 9.05 -4.82 6.54
CA LEU A 33 8.84 -3.40 6.86
C LEU A 33 10.06 -2.77 7.54
N THR A 34 10.95 -3.61 8.07
CA THR A 34 12.22 -3.23 8.71
C THR A 34 13.41 -3.31 7.76
N ASP A 35 13.20 -3.64 6.49
CA ASP A 35 14.28 -3.65 5.49
C ASP A 35 14.77 -2.22 5.26
N ASP A 36 16.09 -2.05 5.20
CA ASP A 36 16.71 -0.80 4.77
C ASP A 36 16.39 -0.51 3.28
N PRO A 37 16.37 0.77 2.87
CA PRO A 37 16.06 1.14 1.49
C PRO A 37 16.97 0.43 0.47
N ASP A 38 18.26 0.29 0.78
CA ASP A 38 19.22 -0.41 -0.09
C ASP A 38 18.91 -1.91 -0.22
N GLN A 39 18.47 -2.54 0.87
CA GLN A 39 18.08 -3.95 0.86
C GLN A 39 16.80 -4.13 0.03
N LEU A 40 15.84 -3.23 0.20
CA LEU A 40 14.59 -3.24 -0.55
C LEU A 40 14.85 -3.09 -2.06
N SER A 41 15.66 -2.11 -2.47
CA SER A 41 16.02 -1.92 -3.88
C SER A 41 16.70 -3.16 -4.47
N ARG A 42 17.60 -3.80 -3.71
CA ARG A 42 18.26 -5.04 -4.17
C ARG A 42 17.30 -6.22 -4.28
N LYS A 43 16.36 -6.38 -3.35
CA LYS A 43 15.34 -7.45 -3.37
C LYS A 43 14.41 -7.28 -4.57
N VAL A 44 13.90 -6.07 -4.81
CA VAL A 44 13.03 -5.76 -5.96
C VAL A 44 13.77 -5.94 -7.29
N SER A 45 15.01 -5.45 -7.40
CA SER A 45 15.81 -5.60 -8.62
C SER A 45 16.17 -7.05 -8.95
N ARG A 46 16.18 -7.95 -7.95
CA ARG A 46 16.49 -9.37 -8.11
C ARG A 46 15.24 -10.26 -8.12
N ALA A 47 14.05 -9.66 -8.22
CA ALA A 47 12.82 -10.40 -8.35
C ALA A 47 12.86 -11.24 -9.64
N LEU A 48 12.35 -12.46 -9.56
CA LEU A 48 12.25 -13.36 -10.69
C LEU A 48 11.17 -12.85 -11.65
N THR A 49 11.61 -12.40 -12.82
CA THR A 49 10.75 -12.00 -13.93
C THR A 49 10.98 -12.92 -15.13
N ASP A 50 10.05 -12.88 -16.07
CA ASP A 50 10.26 -13.47 -17.39
C ASP A 50 11.18 -12.59 -18.25
N SER A 51 11.67 -13.13 -19.36
CA SER A 51 12.55 -12.44 -20.31
C SER A 51 11.79 -11.76 -21.46
N GLN A 52 10.46 -11.63 -21.40
CA GLN A 52 9.71 -11.01 -22.49
C GLN A 52 9.80 -9.49 -22.42
N PRO A 53 9.96 -8.82 -23.58
CA PRO A 53 10.01 -7.37 -23.62
C PRO A 53 8.64 -6.76 -23.29
N GLY A 54 8.66 -5.59 -22.67
CA GLY A 54 7.46 -4.81 -22.36
C GLY A 54 6.80 -5.17 -21.03
N VAL A 55 6.09 -4.19 -20.46
CA VAL A 55 5.39 -4.31 -19.18
C VAL A 55 3.92 -4.64 -19.44
N SER A 56 3.50 -5.86 -19.10
CA SER A 56 2.10 -6.27 -19.20
C SER A 56 1.65 -7.02 -17.93
N TYR A 57 0.37 -6.90 -17.60
CA TYR A 57 -0.21 -7.60 -16.45
C TYR A 57 -0.87 -8.90 -16.91
N ASP A 58 -0.20 -10.01 -16.67
CA ASP A 58 -0.74 -11.35 -16.89
C ASP A 58 -0.37 -12.25 -15.69
N PRO A 59 -1.30 -12.51 -14.76
CA PRO A 59 -1.01 -13.33 -13.58
C PRO A 59 -0.85 -14.83 -13.87
N VAL A 60 -1.27 -15.31 -15.06
CA VAL A 60 -1.16 -16.72 -15.44
C VAL A 60 0.13 -16.96 -16.22
N GLY A 61 0.39 -16.17 -17.25
CA GLY A 61 1.58 -16.31 -18.10
C GLY A 61 2.83 -15.61 -17.55
N ARG A 62 2.66 -14.52 -16.77
CA ARG A 62 3.77 -13.68 -16.25
C ARG A 62 3.61 -13.40 -14.75
N PRO A 63 3.56 -14.43 -13.89
CA PRO A 63 3.18 -14.27 -12.48
C PRO A 63 4.16 -13.38 -11.69
N GLY A 64 5.46 -13.40 -12.01
CA GLY A 64 6.47 -12.53 -11.39
C GLY A 64 6.25 -11.05 -11.68
N LEU A 65 6.08 -10.69 -12.95
CA LEU A 65 5.82 -9.30 -13.36
C LEU A 65 4.46 -8.80 -12.85
N ALA A 66 3.42 -9.64 -12.93
CA ALA A 66 2.10 -9.32 -12.40
C ALA A 66 2.13 -9.06 -10.88
N ASN A 67 2.97 -9.79 -10.13
CA ASN A 67 3.18 -9.57 -8.70
C ASN A 67 3.82 -8.20 -8.43
N LEU A 68 4.86 -7.82 -9.19
CA LEU A 68 5.49 -6.50 -9.07
C LEU A 68 4.53 -5.34 -9.38
N ILE A 69 3.77 -5.43 -10.47
CA ILE A 69 2.75 -4.44 -10.84
C ILE A 69 1.71 -4.30 -9.73
N ARG A 70 1.31 -5.41 -9.12
CA ARG A 70 0.36 -5.41 -8.00
C ARG A 70 0.91 -4.73 -6.75
N ILE A 71 2.19 -4.98 -6.41
CA ILE A 71 2.86 -4.29 -5.30
C ILE A 71 2.91 -2.79 -5.57
N LEU A 72 3.30 -2.38 -6.78
CA LEU A 72 3.33 -0.97 -7.18
C LEU A 72 1.96 -0.31 -7.06
N ALA A 73 0.92 -0.94 -7.62
CA ALA A 73 -0.45 -0.44 -7.54
C ALA A 73 -0.94 -0.28 -6.08
N ALA A 74 -0.57 -1.21 -5.20
CA ALA A 74 -0.92 -1.11 -3.78
C ALA A 74 -0.21 0.07 -3.09
N LEU A 75 1.01 0.42 -3.50
CA LEU A 75 1.75 1.58 -2.95
C LEU A 75 1.21 2.91 -3.50
N GLU A 76 0.87 2.98 -4.79
CA GLU A 76 0.34 4.20 -5.41
C GLU A 76 -1.08 4.56 -4.95
N VAL A 77 -1.97 3.57 -4.86
CA VAL A 77 -3.35 3.80 -4.38
C VAL A 77 -3.34 4.31 -2.94
N ASN A 78 -2.37 3.89 -2.13
CA ASN A 78 -2.20 4.42 -0.78
C ASN A 78 -1.82 5.90 -0.77
N LEU A 79 -1.04 6.40 -1.74
CA LEU A 79 -0.65 7.82 -1.73
C LEU A 79 -1.86 8.76 -1.94
N ILE A 80 -2.74 8.41 -2.88
CA ILE A 80 -4.01 9.14 -3.11
C ILE A 80 -4.96 8.97 -1.93
N ALA A 81 -5.07 7.74 -1.39
CA ALA A 81 -5.92 7.48 -0.23
C ALA A 81 -5.45 8.21 1.04
N ILE A 82 -4.13 8.31 1.26
CA ILE A 82 -3.53 9.07 2.37
C ILE A 82 -3.82 10.56 2.20
N LEU A 83 -3.67 11.11 0.99
CA LEU A 83 -3.97 12.51 0.72
C LEU A 83 -5.47 12.82 0.94
N HIS A 84 -6.36 11.97 0.43
CA HIS A 84 -7.81 12.07 0.69
C HIS A 84 -8.15 11.91 2.18
N CYS A 85 -7.48 11.00 2.88
CA CYS A 85 -7.68 10.79 4.33
C CYS A 85 -7.27 12.03 5.12
N ILE A 86 -6.10 12.60 4.83
CA ILE A 86 -5.61 13.84 5.46
C ILE A 86 -6.54 15.01 5.16
N HIS A 87 -6.99 15.16 3.91
CA HIS A 87 -7.93 16.21 3.52
C HIS A 87 -9.25 16.12 4.31
N ASN A 88 -9.83 14.93 4.40
CA ASN A 88 -11.07 14.69 5.15
C ASN A 88 -10.88 14.89 6.66
N LEU A 89 -9.72 14.50 7.21
CA LEU A 89 -9.38 14.72 8.61
C LEU A 89 -9.30 16.23 8.94
N ILE A 90 -8.68 17.03 8.07
CA ILE A 90 -8.58 18.48 8.21
C ILE A 90 -9.96 19.14 8.14
N ILE A 91 -10.80 18.77 7.17
CA ILE A 91 -12.18 19.29 7.05
C ILE A 91 -12.98 18.98 8.31
N SER A 92 -12.88 17.75 8.83
CA SER A 92 -13.55 17.35 10.06
C SER A 92 -13.09 18.19 11.25
N LEU A 93 -11.78 18.40 11.40
CA LEU A 93 -11.20 19.24 12.47
C LEU A 93 -11.67 20.71 12.38
N ILE A 94 -11.69 21.29 11.19
CA ILE A 94 -12.16 22.67 10.96
C ILE A 94 -13.65 22.78 11.28
N THR A 95 -14.47 21.83 10.83
CA THR A 95 -15.92 21.81 11.10
C THR A 95 -16.19 21.69 12.61
N GLN A 96 -15.45 20.82 13.30
CA GLN A 96 -15.57 20.65 14.74
C GLN A 96 -15.12 21.91 15.50
N PHE A 97 -14.08 22.60 15.03
CA PHE A 97 -13.61 23.86 15.60
C PHE A 97 -14.63 25.00 15.41
N ILE A 98 -15.21 25.13 14.21
CA ILE A 98 -16.25 26.12 13.91
C ILE A 98 -17.51 25.84 14.76
N SER A 99 -17.96 24.59 14.85
CA SER A 99 -19.09 24.20 15.69
C SER A 99 -18.85 24.48 17.18
N ARG A 100 -17.63 24.23 17.69
CA ARG A 100 -17.27 24.55 19.08
C ARG A 100 -17.21 26.06 19.36
N LYS A 101 -16.74 26.87 18.41
CA LYS A 101 -16.76 28.34 18.52
C LYS A 101 -18.18 28.91 18.46
N ARG A 102 -19.07 28.32 17.65
CA ARG A 102 -20.48 28.74 17.50
C ARG A 102 -21.33 28.46 18.74
N CYS A 103 -21.09 27.35 19.45
CA CYS A 103 -21.76 27.07 20.73
C CYS A 103 -21.41 28.07 21.85
N ARG A 104 -20.30 28.81 21.75
CA ARG A 104 -19.90 29.79 22.78
C ARG A 104 -20.48 31.19 22.55
N MET A 105 -21.25 31.39 21.48
CA MET A 105 -21.83 32.69 21.11
C MET A 105 -23.36 32.80 21.29
N SER A 106 -24.02 31.78 21.82
CA SER A 106 -25.42 31.91 22.26
C SER A 106 -25.50 32.01 23.79
N PHE A 107 -26.26 33.01 24.25
CA PHE A 107 -26.61 33.37 25.64
C PHE A 107 -25.66 34.30 26.41
N HIS A 108 -25.43 35.50 25.86
CA HIS A 108 -25.27 36.70 26.70
C HIS A 108 -25.88 37.95 26.07
N LYS A 109 -27.20 37.91 25.88
CA LYS A 109 -28.09 39.07 25.67
C LYS A 109 -29.55 38.61 25.74
N MET A 110 -30.06 38.46 26.96
CA MET A 110 -31.45 38.78 27.27
C MET A 110 -31.44 39.55 28.58
N TYR A 111 -32.10 40.69 28.54
CA TYR A 111 -32.49 41.51 29.69
C TYR A 111 -33.24 40.68 30.72
#